data_AF-A0A256FGJ3-F1
#
_entry.id   AF-A0A256FGJ3-F1
#
_cell.length_a   1.000
_cell.length_b   1.000
_cell.length_c   1.000
_cell.angle_alpha   90.00
_cell.angle_beta   90.00
_cell.angle_gamma   90.00
#
_symmetry.space_group_name_H-M   'P 1'
#
loop_
_entity.id
_entity.type
_entity.pdbx_description
1 polymer ?
#
loop_
_entity_poly.entity_id
_entity_poly.type
_entity_poly.pdbx_seq_one_letter_code
_entity_poly.pdbx_strand_id
1 'polypeptide(L)'
;MLRAAWLAQELLQTFGQDLAEVALRPGTGGVFEIHLSMPSGQDELIWERKRDGGFPEAKVLKQRVRDLVWPDRDLGHSDRTSKPE
;
A
#
# COMPACT_ATOMS: atom_id res chain seq x y z
N MET A 1 0.69 7.89 14.09
CA MET A 1 -0.62 7.36 13.65
C MET A 1 -1.16 8.02 12.38
N LEU A 2 -1.18 9.34 12.25
CA LEU A 2 -1.84 10.05 11.12
C LEU A 2 -1.52 9.50 9.72
N ARG A 3 -0.24 9.22 9.43
CA ARG A 3 0.16 8.68 8.12
C ARG A 3 -0.39 7.27 7.84
N ALA A 4 -0.39 6.39 8.83
CA ALA A 4 -0.90 5.02 8.67
C ALA A 4 -2.41 5.02 8.38
N ALA A 5 -3.16 5.85 9.11
CA ALA A 5 -4.59 6.01 8.89
C ALA A 5 -4.91 6.62 7.51
N TRP A 6 -4.15 7.63 7.08
CA TRP A 6 -4.30 8.21 5.75
C TRP A 6 -4.01 7.19 4.63
N LEU A 7 -2.91 6.44 4.72
CA LEU A 7 -2.61 5.40 3.73
C LEU A 7 -3.66 4.29 3.70
N ALA A 8 -4.25 3.93 4.85
CA ALA A 8 -5.37 3.00 4.90
C ALA A 8 -6.59 3.53 4.13
N GLN A 9 -6.93 4.81 4.31
CA GLN A 9 -8.02 5.46 3.57
C GLN A 9 -7.73 5.49 2.06
N GLU A 10 -6.50 5.80 1.67
CA GLU A 10 -6.08 5.80 0.26
C GLU A 10 -6.25 4.43 -0.40
N LEU A 11 -5.90 3.35 0.31
CA LEU A 11 -6.09 1.98 -0.16
C LEU A 11 -7.57 1.63 -0.28
N LEU A 12 -8.36 1.88 0.76
CA LEU A 12 -9.80 1.59 0.76
C LEU A 12 -10.56 2.40 -0.29
N GLN A 13 -10.16 3.66 -0.55
CA GLN A 13 -10.76 4.47 -1.60
C GLN A 13 -10.43 3.96 -3.00
N THR A 14 -9.23 3.41 -3.20
CA THR A 14 -8.76 2.97 -4.53
C THR A 14 -9.28 1.58 -4.88
N PHE A 15 -9.23 0.65 -3.92
CA PHE A 15 -9.61 -0.75 -4.13
C PHE A 15 -11.05 -1.05 -3.72
N GLY A 16 -11.71 -0.17 -2.97
CA GLY A 16 -13.12 -0.27 -2.66
C GLY A 16 -13.50 -1.63 -2.09
N GLN A 17 -14.42 -2.32 -2.78
CA GLN A 17 -14.92 -3.64 -2.37
C GLN A 17 -13.96 -4.79 -2.68
N ASP A 18 -12.89 -4.55 -3.43
CA ASP A 18 -11.90 -5.58 -3.77
C ASP A 18 -10.94 -5.87 -2.61
N LEU A 19 -10.84 -4.95 -1.65
CA LEU A 19 -10.04 -5.12 -0.43
C LEU A 19 -10.97 -5.37 0.76
N ALA A 20 -10.80 -6.52 1.42
CA ALA A 20 -11.67 -6.92 2.52
C ALA A 20 -11.55 -5.99 3.73
N GLU A 21 -10.32 -5.64 4.12
CA GLU A 21 -10.05 -4.77 5.26
C GLU A 21 -8.66 -4.11 5.16
N VAL A 22 -8.46 -3.08 6.00
CA VAL A 22 -7.13 -2.57 6.34
C VAL A 22 -7.03 -2.47 7.86
N ALA A 23 -6.12 -3.24 8.46
CA ALA A 23 -5.90 -3.26 9.89
C ALA A 23 -4.74 -2.34 10.29
N LEU A 24 -4.98 -1.43 11.24
CA LEU A 24 -3.94 -0.61 11.85
C LEU A 24 -3.44 -1.26 13.13
N ARG A 25 -2.21 -1.80 13.09
CA ARG A 25 -1.56 -2.42 14.26
C ARG A 25 -0.55 -1.45 14.88
N PRO A 26 -0.77 -0.95 16.12
CA PRO A 26 0.22 -0.14 16.81
C PRO A 26 1.54 -0.89 16.98
N GLY A 27 2.65 -0.22 16.69
CA GLY A 27 4.00 -0.75 16.85
C GLY A 27 4.89 0.19 17.65
N THR A 28 6.03 -0.32 18.11
CA THR A 28 7.02 0.42 18.90
C THR A 28 8.35 0.52 18.13
N GLY A 29 9.34 1.26 18.67
CA GLY A 29 10.68 1.32 18.08
C GLY A 29 10.75 1.99 16.70
N GLY A 30 9.72 2.77 16.33
CA GLY A 30 9.62 3.39 15.02
C GLY A 30 9.45 2.39 13.87
N VAL A 31 8.87 1.21 14.13
CA VAL A 31 8.47 0.30 13.05
C VAL A 31 7.40 0.94 12.18
N PHE A 32 7.52 0.76 10.86
CA PHE A 32 6.45 1.05 9.93
C PHE A 32 6.56 0.03 8.80
N GLU A 33 5.67 -0.95 8.87
CA GLU A 33 5.56 -2.05 7.93
C GLU A 33 4.15 -2.08 7.37
N ILE A 34 4.04 -2.48 6.11
CA ILE A 34 2.76 -2.76 5.47
C ILE A 34 2.87 -4.16 4.91
N HIS A 35 1.97 -5.02 5.37
CA HIS A 35 1.84 -6.41 4.93
C HIS A 35 0.55 -6.53 4.12
N LEU A 36 0.59 -7.36 3.08
CA LEU A 36 -0.57 -7.71 2.27
C LEU A 36 -0.89 -9.19 2.50
N SER A 37 -2.02 -9.45 3.15
CA SER A 37 -2.50 -10.81 3.39
C SER A 37 -3.21 -11.34 2.15
N MET A 38 -2.73 -12.48 1.64
CA MET A 38 -3.25 -13.14 0.46
C MET A 38 -4.31 -14.19 0.84
N PRO A 39 -5.25 -14.53 -0.05
CA PRO A 39 -6.25 -15.57 0.21
C PRO A 39 -5.68 -16.95 0.52
N SER A 40 -4.43 -17.22 0.14
CA SER A 40 -3.68 -18.44 0.50
C SER A 40 -3.30 -18.51 1.98
N GLY A 41 -3.46 -17.42 2.74
CA GLY A 41 -2.98 -17.28 4.12
C GLY A 41 -1.52 -16.83 4.22
N GLN A 42 -0.88 -16.46 3.11
CA GLN A 42 0.47 -15.88 3.10
C GLN A 42 0.39 -14.36 3.29
N ASP A 43 1.28 -13.81 4.13
CA ASP A 43 1.49 -12.37 4.26
C ASP A 43 2.73 -11.94 3.48
N GLU A 44 2.57 -10.95 2.58
CA GLU A 44 3.67 -10.38 1.80
C GLU A 44 4.08 -9.01 2.37
N LEU A 45 5.37 -8.82 2.66
CA LEU A 45 5.89 -7.54 3.17
C LEU A 45 6.09 -6.53 2.03
N ILE A 46 5.05 -5.76 1.76
CA ILE A 46 5.02 -4.80 0.63
C ILE A 46 5.70 -3.46 0.94
N TRP A 47 5.96 -3.13 2.22
CA TRP A 47 6.76 -1.96 2.59
C TRP A 47 7.38 -2.13 3.98
N GLU A 48 8.64 -1.73 4.15
CA GLU A 48 9.30 -1.58 5.45
C GLU A 48 10.14 -0.30 5.48
N ARG A 49 10.03 0.47 6.56
CA ARG A 49 10.61 1.82 6.66
C ARG A 49 12.11 1.89 6.39
N LYS A 50 12.91 0.98 6.93
CA LYS A 50 14.37 1.04 6.82
C LYS A 50 14.82 0.53 5.45
N ARG A 51 14.26 -0.59 4.99
CA ARG A 51 14.53 -1.26 3.70
C ARG A 51 14.14 -0.38 2.52
N ASP A 52 12.95 0.22 2.57
CA ASP A 52 12.39 1.00 1.46
C ASP A 52 12.66 2.52 1.58
N GLY A 53 13.49 2.94 2.55
CA GLY A 53 13.99 4.32 2.60
C GLY A 53 12.97 5.36 3.08
N GLY A 54 12.12 5.01 4.04
CA GLY A 54 11.18 5.93 4.67
C GLY A 54 9.73 5.48 4.55
N PHE A 55 8.83 6.44 4.31
CA PHE A 55 7.41 6.15 4.18
C PHE A 55 6.99 6.16 2.71
N PRO A 56 6.04 5.31 2.29
CA PRO A 56 5.62 5.28 0.91
C PRO A 56 4.81 6.52 0.57
N GLU A 57 4.96 6.97 -0.68
CA GLU A 57 3.92 7.75 -1.32
C GLU A 57 2.69 6.87 -1.59
N ALA A 58 1.48 7.42 -1.45
CA ALA A 58 0.25 6.67 -1.67
C ALA A 58 0.20 6.04 -3.07
N LYS A 59 0.71 6.75 -4.08
CA LYS A 59 0.84 6.26 -5.46
C LYS A 59 1.63 4.94 -5.51
N VAL A 60 2.85 4.95 -4.98
CA VAL A 60 3.75 3.79 -4.99
C VAL A 60 3.13 2.62 -4.22
N LEU A 61 2.48 2.88 -3.09
CA LEU A 61 1.82 1.84 -2.32
C LEU A 61 0.66 1.19 -3.09
N LYS A 62 -0.20 1.98 -3.73
CA LYS A 62 -1.30 1.46 -4.56
C LYS A 62 -0.76 0.62 -5.71
N GLN A 63 0.31 1.08 -6.37
CA GLN A 63 0.96 0.32 -7.45
C GLN A 63 1.48 -1.04 -6.94
N ARG A 64 2.21 -1.09 -5.82
CA ARG A 64 2.69 -2.36 -5.25
C ARG A 64 1.55 -3.34 -4.94
N VAL A 65 0.44 -2.86 -4.36
CA VAL A 65 -0.74 -3.70 -4.10
C VAL A 65 -1.34 -4.21 -5.40
N ARG A 66 -1.52 -3.33 -6.40
CA ARG A 66 -2.03 -3.70 -7.71
C ARG A 66 -1.15 -4.73 -8.40
N ASP A 67 0.16 -4.53 -8.41
CA ASP A 67 1.10 -5.41 -9.12
C ASP A 67 1.07 -6.84 -8.56
N LEU A 68 0.77 -7.00 -7.26
CA LEU A 68 0.67 -8.30 -6.60
C LEU A 68 -0.69 -8.99 -6.79
N VAL A 69 -1.80 -8.25 -6.80
CA VAL A 69 -3.16 -8.83 -6.76
C VAL A 69 -3.88 -8.73 -8.10
N TRP A 70 -3.68 -7.62 -8.82
CA TRP A 70 -4.36 -7.29 -10.07
C TRP A 70 -3.39 -6.68 -11.09
N PRO A 71 -2.38 -7.41 -11.58
CA PRO A 71 -1.30 -6.85 -12.40
C PRO A 71 -1.81 -6.11 -13.65
N ASP A 72 -2.94 -6.54 -14.21
CA ASP A 72 -3.53 -5.95 -15.41
C ASP A 72 -4.50 -4.77 -15.14
N ARG A 73 -4.72 -4.39 -13.88
CA ARG A 73 -5.62 -3.28 -13.51
C ARG A 73 -4.93 -1.93 -13.71
N ASP A 74 -5.56 -1.04 -14.48
CA ASP A 74 -5.14 0.35 -14.62
C ASP A 74 -5.57 1.18 -13.40
N LEU A 75 -4.62 1.84 -12.74
CA LEU A 75 -4.84 2.77 -11.63
C LEU A 75 -4.91 4.24 -12.07
N GLY A 76 -5.00 4.51 -13.36
CA GLY A 76 -5.15 5.82 -13.96
C GLY A 76 -3.96 6.73 -13.62
N HIS A 77 -4.21 7.82 -12.90
CA HIS A 77 -3.16 8.76 -12.49
C HIS A 77 -2.06 8.12 -11.65
N SER A 78 -2.35 7.01 -10.96
CA SER A 78 -1.33 6.31 -10.18
C SER A 78 -0.34 5.55 -11.06
N ASP A 79 -0.69 5.19 -12.30
CA ASP A 79 0.22 4.48 -13.22
C ASP A 79 0.93 5.39 -14.22
N ARG A 80 0.40 6.60 -14.42
CA ARG A 80 1.04 7.58 -15.29
C ARG A 80 2.28 8.15 -14.60
N THR A 81 3.43 8.04 -15.23
CA THR A 81 4.61 8.84 -14.85
C THR A 81 4.26 10.30 -15.13
N SER A 82 4.30 11.15 -14.10
CA SER A 82 4.30 12.60 -14.34
C SER A 82 5.47 12.89 -15.27
N LYS A 83 5.20 13.43 -16.46
CA LYS A 83 6.25 13.88 -17.37
C LYS A 83 7.19 14.79 -16.57
N PRO A 84 8.52 14.57 -16.61
CA PRO A 84 9.43 15.59 -16.11
C PRO A 84 9.23 16.84 -16.99
N GLU A 85 9.01 17.99 -16.35
CA GLU A 85 9.18 19.30 -16.98
C GLU A 85 10.66 19.56 -17.29
#